data_AF-A0A543I3A8-F1
#
_entry.id   AF-A0A543I3A8-F1
#
_cell.length_a   1.000
_cell.length_b   1.000
_cell.length_c   1.000
_cell.angle_alpha   90.00
_cell.angle_beta   90.00
_cell.angle_gamma   90.00
#
_symmetry.space_group_name_H-M   'P 1'
#
loop_
_entity.id
_entity.type
_entity.pdbx_description
1 polymer ?
#
loop_
_entity_poly.entity_id
_entity_poly.type
_entity_poly.pdbx_seq_one_letter_code
_entity_poly.pdbx_strand_id
1 'polypeptide(L)'
;MSILDIVGLLSGLLAIFSFSTGITSVGQLRRASARESDAEARSPAGVSSDASPERLARARIILWVSVPVFVISLVVTLTAGLSGSDTGGAQFVLLVEGAALLLLYAQGMRRRMPWSRFLAICMVVIGASGLLMGVLSRGEEVEGLLAGLVIGACVGFLGLAFPGTTEPGSARGSAAGNRSPRTELEREVLRVARREGGEVSPAQVAVDSSMSIDDASLILDQLAERGFCRRDVRPSGATVYRFPDFLSG
;
A
#
# COMPACT_ATOMS: atom_id res chain seq x y z
N MET A 1 39.98 14.08 -0.35
CA MET A 1 39.14 12.89 -0.14
C MET A 1 38.97 12.23 -1.48
N SER A 2 39.57 11.07 -1.65
CA SER A 2 39.69 10.37 -2.93
C SER A 2 38.31 9.80 -3.32
N ILE A 3 38.03 9.62 -4.61
CA ILE A 3 36.77 9.00 -5.06
C ILE A 3 36.58 7.62 -4.40
N LEU A 4 37.67 6.87 -4.19
CA LEU A 4 37.70 5.60 -3.46
C LEU A 4 37.23 5.72 -1.99
N ASP A 5 37.52 6.83 -1.32
CA ASP A 5 37.09 7.06 0.07
C ASP A 5 35.58 7.30 0.14
N ILE A 6 35.02 8.00 -0.86
CA ILE A 6 33.58 8.26 -0.97
C ILE A 6 32.83 6.96 -1.26
N VAL A 7 33.34 6.13 -2.19
CA VAL A 7 32.76 4.81 -2.50
C VAL A 7 32.82 3.88 -1.28
N GLY A 8 33.92 3.90 -0.53
CA GLY A 8 34.06 3.13 0.71
C GLY A 8 33.00 3.53 1.75
N LEU A 9 32.84 4.83 1.98
CA LEU A 9 31.83 5.36 2.90
C LEU A 9 30.39 5.03 2.46
N LEU A 10 30.09 5.17 1.16
CA LEU A 10 28.76 4.87 0.64
C LEU A 10 28.41 3.38 0.77
N SER A 11 29.39 2.49 0.53
CA SER A 11 29.20 1.04 0.69
C SER A 11 28.95 0.66 2.16
N GLY A 12 29.66 1.30 3.10
CA GLY A 12 29.43 1.12 4.54
C GLY A 12 28.04 1.60 4.97
N LEU A 13 27.60 2.75 4.44
CA LEU A 13 26.28 3.30 4.75
C LEU A 13 25.14 2.42 4.21
N LEU A 14 25.30 1.88 3.00
CA LEU A 14 24.38 0.90 2.41
C LEU A 14 24.33 -0.43 3.20
N ALA A 15 25.46 -0.88 3.73
CA ALA A 15 25.52 -2.07 4.59
C ALA A 15 24.76 -1.83 5.92
N ILE A 16 24.93 -0.68 6.55
CA ILE A 16 24.22 -0.30 7.78
C ILE A 16 22.71 -0.19 7.52
N PHE A 17 22.30 0.37 6.38
CA PHE A 17 20.88 0.51 6.03
C PHE A 17 20.22 -0.86 5.75
N SER A 18 20.93 -1.75 5.05
CA SER A 18 20.49 -3.13 4.81
C SER A 18 20.36 -3.93 6.12
N PHE A 19 21.29 -3.73 7.05
CA PHE A 19 21.25 -4.36 8.36
C PHE A 19 20.08 -3.84 9.22
N SER A 20 19.81 -2.53 9.19
CA SER A 20 18.71 -1.90 9.93
C SER A 20 17.32 -2.36 9.45
N THR A 21 17.11 -2.41 8.13
CA THR A 21 15.86 -2.94 7.54
C THR A 21 15.68 -4.43 7.83
N GLY A 22 16.77 -5.21 7.86
CA GLY A 22 16.75 -6.61 8.29
C GLY A 22 16.30 -6.81 9.74
N ILE A 23 16.83 -6.03 10.68
CA ILE A 23 16.47 -6.12 12.11
C ILE A 23 14.98 -5.78 12.34
N THR A 24 14.47 -4.78 11.62
CA THR A 24 13.08 -4.35 11.77
C THR A 24 12.10 -5.44 11.28
N SER A 25 12.46 -6.16 10.21
CA SER A 25 11.68 -7.29 9.68
C SER A 25 11.65 -8.49 10.64
N VAL A 26 12.80 -8.85 11.22
CA VAL A 26 12.89 -9.96 12.19
C VAL A 26 12.13 -9.64 13.48
N GLY A 27 12.16 -8.38 13.94
CA GLY A 27 11.37 -7.93 15.09
C GLY A 27 9.87 -8.00 14.86
N GLN A 28 9.39 -7.67 13.66
CA GLN A 28 7.97 -7.78 13.28
C GLN A 28 7.51 -9.24 13.22
N LEU A 29 8.33 -10.13 12.65
CA LEU A 29 8.07 -11.58 12.61
C LEU A 29 7.97 -12.20 14.00
N ARG A 30 8.85 -11.82 14.93
CA ARG A 30 8.84 -12.35 16.30
C ARG A 30 7.62 -11.89 17.10
N ARG A 31 7.15 -10.64 16.88
CA ARG A 31 5.92 -10.12 17.49
C ARG A 31 4.65 -10.72 16.88
N ALA A 32 4.67 -11.00 15.57
CA ALA A 32 3.56 -11.70 14.91
C ALA A 32 3.43 -13.14 15.44
N SER A 33 4.55 -13.86 15.54
CA SER A 33 4.59 -15.23 16.08
C SER A 33 4.17 -15.30 17.56
N ALA A 34 4.57 -14.32 18.39
CA ALA A 34 4.14 -14.26 19.79
C ALA A 34 2.63 -14.03 19.95
N ARG A 35 2.01 -13.21 19.08
CA ARG A 35 0.55 -12.99 19.10
C ARG A 35 -0.23 -14.20 18.62
N GLU A 36 0.34 -15.00 17.74
CA GLU A 36 -0.26 -16.24 17.23
C GLU A 36 -0.27 -17.32 18.33
N SER A 37 0.83 -17.47 19.07
CA SER A 37 0.91 -18.29 20.28
C SER A 37 -0.15 -17.93 21.32
N ASP A 38 -0.34 -16.63 21.61
CA ASP A 38 -1.32 -16.18 22.60
C ASP A 38 -2.78 -16.31 22.12
N ALA A 39 -3.01 -16.24 20.80
CA ALA A 39 -4.32 -16.44 20.20
C ALA A 39 -4.73 -17.92 20.20
N GLU A 40 -3.77 -18.83 19.99
CA GLU A 40 -4.00 -20.27 19.99
C GLU A 40 -4.33 -20.80 21.40
N ALA A 41 -3.73 -20.20 22.44
CA ALA A 41 -4.05 -20.52 23.83
C ALA A 41 -5.46 -20.07 24.28
N ARG A 42 -6.13 -19.17 23.53
CA ARG A 42 -7.47 -18.65 23.87
C ARG A 42 -8.58 -19.14 22.94
N SER A 43 -8.27 -19.94 21.92
CA SER A 43 -9.28 -20.43 21.00
C SER A 43 -9.94 -21.69 21.57
N PRO A 44 -11.25 -21.67 21.93
CA PRO A 44 -11.96 -22.88 22.31
C PRO A 44 -11.95 -23.85 21.13
N ALA A 45 -11.55 -25.10 21.40
CA ALA A 45 -11.39 -26.16 20.42
C ALA A 45 -12.58 -26.22 19.43
N GLY A 46 -12.38 -25.81 18.18
CA GLY A 46 -13.41 -25.96 17.15
C GLY A 46 -13.37 -25.02 15.95
N VAL A 47 -12.63 -23.91 15.97
CA VAL A 47 -12.57 -23.00 14.81
C VAL A 47 -11.28 -23.24 14.04
N SER A 48 -11.39 -23.98 12.93
CA SER A 48 -10.32 -24.18 11.96
C SER A 48 -9.87 -22.83 11.39
N SER A 49 -8.74 -22.32 11.90
CA SER A 49 -8.05 -21.15 11.38
C SER A 49 -7.45 -21.49 10.01
N ASP A 50 -8.27 -21.35 8.97
CA ASP A 50 -7.83 -21.40 7.57
C ASP A 50 -7.16 -20.05 7.22
N ALA A 51 -6.05 -19.75 7.89
CA ALA A 51 -5.19 -18.64 7.55
C ALA A 51 -4.47 -19.01 6.24
N SER A 52 -5.19 -18.82 5.13
CA SER A 52 -4.80 -19.23 3.79
C SER A 52 -3.33 -18.86 3.49
N PRO A 53 -2.47 -19.85 3.17
CA PRO A 53 -1.05 -19.64 2.85
C PRO A 53 -0.83 -18.66 1.68
N GLU A 54 -1.88 -18.34 0.91
CA GLU A 54 -1.82 -17.31 -0.12
C GLU A 54 -1.47 -15.92 0.39
N ARG A 55 -1.89 -15.54 1.61
CA ARG A 55 -1.64 -14.18 2.13
C ARG A 55 -0.16 -13.96 2.47
N LEU A 56 0.51 -14.98 3.00
CA LEU A 56 1.95 -14.98 3.26
C LEU A 56 2.78 -15.14 1.97
N ALA A 57 2.30 -15.94 1.01
CA ALA A 57 2.93 -16.07 -0.30
C ALA A 57 2.91 -14.75 -1.09
N ARG A 58 1.78 -14.02 -1.08
CA ARG A 58 1.66 -12.73 -1.77
C ARG A 58 2.56 -11.66 -1.16
N ALA A 59 2.77 -11.63 0.16
CA ALA A 59 3.69 -10.68 0.78
C ALA A 59 5.18 -10.97 0.44
N ARG A 60 5.56 -12.26 0.37
CA ARG A 60 6.94 -12.67 0.04
C ARG A 60 7.32 -12.33 -1.41
N ILE A 61 6.39 -12.46 -2.36
CA ILE A 61 6.64 -12.17 -3.79
C ILE A 61 6.97 -10.68 -4.02
N ILE A 62 6.39 -9.78 -3.23
CA ILE A 62 6.55 -8.32 -3.39
C ILE A 62 7.94 -7.86 -2.93
N LEU A 63 8.43 -8.46 -1.84
CA LEU A 63 9.77 -8.16 -1.31
C LEU A 63 10.86 -8.71 -2.23
N TRP A 64 10.63 -9.87 -2.85
CA TRP A 64 11.62 -10.53 -3.72
C TRP A 64 11.84 -9.86 -5.08
N VAL A 65 10.85 -9.12 -5.61
CA VAL A 65 10.97 -8.48 -6.94
C VAL A 65 11.51 -7.05 -6.86
N SER A 66 11.25 -6.34 -5.76
CA SER A 66 11.62 -4.92 -5.63
C SER A 66 13.12 -4.71 -5.35
N VAL A 67 13.73 -5.62 -4.57
CA VAL A 67 15.15 -5.57 -4.19
C VAL A 67 16.09 -5.77 -5.39
N PRO A 68 15.93 -6.77 -6.27
CA PRO A 68 16.86 -6.98 -7.38
C PRO A 68 16.81 -5.86 -8.43
N VAL A 69 15.65 -5.24 -8.68
CA VAL A 69 15.55 -4.10 -9.61
C VAL A 69 16.35 -2.91 -9.11
N PHE A 70 16.30 -2.64 -7.80
CA PHE A 70 17.05 -1.54 -7.18
C PHE A 70 18.57 -1.82 -7.21
N VAL A 71 18.96 -3.07 -6.94
CA VAL A 71 20.37 -3.50 -6.99
C VAL A 71 20.92 -3.44 -8.43
N ILE A 72 20.16 -3.89 -9.43
CA ILE A 72 20.58 -3.82 -10.84
C ILE A 72 20.72 -2.37 -11.28
N SER A 73 19.76 -1.50 -10.94
CA SER A 73 19.85 -0.07 -11.27
C SER A 73 21.08 0.57 -10.62
N LEU A 74 21.37 0.25 -9.35
CA LEU A 74 22.54 0.77 -8.65
C LEU A 74 23.86 0.29 -9.27
N VAL A 75 23.94 -0.99 -9.63
CA VAL A 75 25.13 -1.60 -10.26
C VAL A 75 25.38 -1.01 -11.64
N VAL A 76 24.32 -0.78 -12.44
CA VAL A 76 24.44 -0.15 -13.77
C VAL A 76 24.88 1.31 -13.65
N THR A 77 24.34 2.07 -12.71
CA THR A 77 24.77 3.45 -12.47
C THR A 77 26.23 3.52 -12.00
N LEU A 78 26.66 2.60 -11.12
CA LEU A 78 28.04 2.52 -10.66
C LEU A 78 29.02 2.11 -11.76
N THR A 79 28.64 1.17 -12.62
CA THR A 79 29.51 0.72 -13.74
C THR A 79 29.60 1.75 -14.86
N ALA A 80 28.52 2.47 -15.16
CA ALA A 80 28.54 3.55 -16.14
C ALA A 80 29.45 4.72 -15.69
N GLY A 81 29.45 5.05 -14.39
CA GLY A 81 30.30 6.10 -13.84
C GLY A 81 31.81 5.79 -13.87
N LEU A 82 32.20 4.52 -14.02
CA LEU A 82 33.60 4.10 -14.07
C LEU A 82 34.18 4.06 -15.50
N SER A 83 33.34 4.11 -16.54
CA SER A 83 33.79 3.79 -17.90
C SER A 83 34.36 4.96 -18.71
N GLY A 84 34.39 6.19 -18.19
CA GLY A 84 35.13 7.32 -18.78
C GLY A 84 34.81 7.66 -20.24
N SER A 85 33.67 7.21 -20.79
CA SER A 85 33.31 7.47 -22.19
C SER A 85 32.40 8.69 -22.27
N ASP A 86 32.92 9.77 -22.84
CA ASP A 86 32.39 11.14 -22.72
C ASP A 86 30.98 11.41 -23.30
N THR A 87 30.30 10.46 -23.94
CA THR A 87 28.97 10.72 -24.54
C THR A 87 27.97 9.57 -24.49
N GLY A 88 28.41 8.32 -24.29
CA GLY A 88 27.51 7.16 -24.28
C GLY A 88 26.76 6.95 -22.95
N GLY A 89 27.33 7.41 -21.84
CA GLY A 89 26.79 7.15 -20.49
C GLY A 89 25.45 7.82 -20.21
N ALA A 90 25.25 9.05 -20.70
CA ALA A 90 24.04 9.83 -20.44
C ALA A 90 22.78 9.21 -21.07
N GLN A 91 22.90 8.64 -22.28
CA GLN A 91 21.77 7.99 -22.95
C GLN A 91 21.37 6.68 -22.26
N PHE A 92 22.33 5.93 -21.73
CA PHE A 92 22.05 4.70 -20.99
C PHE A 92 21.34 4.96 -19.66
N VAL A 93 21.73 6.02 -18.93
CA VAL A 93 21.08 6.39 -17.67
C VAL A 93 19.60 6.76 -17.89
N LEU A 94 19.31 7.56 -18.92
CA LEU A 94 17.94 7.93 -19.28
C LEU A 94 17.08 6.72 -19.67
N LEU A 95 17.67 5.74 -20.36
CA LEU A 95 16.95 4.53 -20.79
C LEU A 95 16.61 3.63 -19.60
N VAL A 96 17.54 3.50 -18.64
CA VAL A 96 17.33 2.72 -17.40
C VAL A 96 16.32 3.40 -16.48
N GLU A 97 16.41 4.72 -16.28
CA GLU A 97 15.41 5.47 -15.51
C GLU A 97 14.02 5.42 -16.15
N GLY A 98 13.95 5.57 -17.48
CA GLY A 98 12.70 5.44 -18.23
C GLY A 98 12.06 4.07 -18.06
N ALA A 99 12.84 2.99 -18.12
CA ALA A 99 12.35 1.64 -17.89
C ALA A 99 11.87 1.43 -16.43
N ALA A 100 12.58 1.97 -15.44
CA ALA A 100 12.19 1.88 -14.04
C ALA A 100 10.87 2.63 -13.76
N LEU A 101 10.71 3.83 -14.32
CA LEU A 101 9.46 4.60 -14.22
C LEU A 101 8.31 3.89 -14.92
N LEU A 102 8.54 3.28 -16.09
CA LEU A 102 7.53 2.51 -16.82
C LEU A 102 7.07 1.28 -16.02
N LEU A 103 8.00 0.57 -15.38
CA LEU A 103 7.69 -0.57 -14.52
C LEU A 103 6.94 -0.13 -13.26
N LEU A 104 7.35 0.96 -12.63
CA LEU A 104 6.62 1.54 -11.48
C LEU A 104 5.22 1.98 -11.87
N TYR A 105 5.04 2.59 -13.05
CA TYR A 105 3.75 2.97 -13.59
C TYR A 105 2.85 1.75 -13.85
N ALA A 106 3.38 0.70 -14.50
CA ALA A 106 2.66 -0.54 -14.74
C ALA A 106 2.29 -1.27 -13.44
N GLN A 107 3.17 -1.26 -12.44
CA GLN A 107 2.92 -1.84 -11.10
C GLN A 107 1.90 -1.02 -10.30
N GLY A 108 1.99 0.31 -10.36
CA GLY A 108 1.11 1.25 -9.69
C GLY A 108 -0.32 1.16 -10.20
N MET A 109 -0.52 0.96 -11.51
CA MET A 109 -1.85 0.78 -12.09
C MET A 109 -2.54 -0.52 -11.65
N ARG A 110 -1.77 -1.53 -11.24
CA ARG A 110 -2.28 -2.84 -10.81
C ARG A 110 -2.66 -2.89 -9.33
N ARG A 111 -2.23 -1.93 -8.51
CA ARG A 111 -2.61 -1.83 -7.11
C ARG A 111 -3.43 -0.57 -6.90
N ARG A 112 -4.54 -0.65 -6.17
CA ARG A 112 -5.35 0.50 -5.74
C ARG A 112 -4.60 1.43 -4.77
N MET A 113 -3.37 1.85 -5.08
CA MET A 113 -2.73 2.91 -4.32
C MET A 113 -3.39 4.24 -4.70
N PRO A 114 -3.72 5.08 -3.72
CA PRO A 114 -4.21 6.41 -4.01
C PRO A 114 -3.15 7.17 -4.80
N TRP A 115 -3.58 7.79 -5.90
CA TRP A 115 -2.72 8.40 -6.92
C TRP A 115 -1.71 9.41 -6.35
N SER A 116 -2.06 10.06 -5.24
CA SER A 116 -1.19 10.97 -4.49
C SER A 116 0.10 10.32 -3.98
N ARG A 117 0.05 9.07 -3.51
CA ARG A 117 1.25 8.35 -3.01
C ARG A 117 2.18 7.97 -4.15
N PHE A 118 1.63 7.62 -5.31
CA PHE A 118 2.42 7.31 -6.48
C PHE A 118 3.20 8.53 -6.96
N LEU A 119 2.54 9.68 -7.08
CA LEU A 119 3.18 10.95 -7.44
C LEU A 119 4.29 11.35 -6.48
N ALA A 120 4.06 11.21 -5.17
CA ALA A 120 5.07 11.55 -4.16
C ALA A 120 6.36 10.72 -4.34
N ILE A 121 6.23 9.42 -4.60
CA ILE A 121 7.38 8.54 -4.83
C ILE A 121 8.12 8.94 -6.11
N CYS A 122 7.41 9.23 -7.21
CA CYS A 122 8.03 9.69 -8.45
C CYS A 122 8.81 11.00 -8.26
N MET A 123 8.27 11.96 -7.50
CA MET A 123 8.94 13.24 -7.23
C MET A 123 10.23 13.05 -6.43
N VAL A 124 10.23 12.14 -5.44
CA VAL A 124 11.44 11.82 -4.67
C VAL A 124 12.51 11.18 -5.55
N VAL A 125 12.13 10.27 -6.45
CA VAL A 125 13.07 9.61 -7.36
C VAL A 125 13.71 10.61 -8.32
N ILE A 126 12.90 11.49 -8.95
CA ILE A 126 13.38 12.53 -9.87
C ILE A 126 14.28 13.54 -9.15
N GLY A 127 13.93 13.95 -7.92
CA GLY A 127 14.76 14.85 -7.13
C GLY A 127 16.10 14.23 -6.73
N ALA A 128 16.11 12.95 -6.36
CA ALA A 128 17.33 12.24 -6.00
C ALA A 128 18.27 12.04 -7.20
N SER A 129 17.73 11.77 -8.40
CA SER A 129 18.55 11.62 -9.59
C SER A 129 19.14 12.95 -10.08
N GLY A 130 18.38 14.05 -10.00
CA GLY A 130 18.89 15.40 -10.28
C GLY A 130 20.05 15.80 -9.34
N LEU A 131 19.92 15.50 -8.05
CA LEU A 131 20.99 15.75 -7.07
C LEU A 131 22.23 14.90 -7.36
N LEU A 132 22.05 13.63 -7.72
CA LEU A 132 23.15 12.73 -8.07
C LEU A 132 23.90 13.21 -9.32
N MET A 133 23.17 13.64 -10.36
CA MET A 133 23.77 14.21 -11.57
C MET A 133 24.60 15.45 -11.28
N GLY A 134 24.10 16.37 -10.43
CA GLY A 134 24.83 17.57 -10.05
C GLY A 134 26.10 17.29 -9.22
N VAL A 135 26.14 16.18 -8.46
CA VAL A 135 27.34 15.75 -7.74
C VAL A 135 28.36 15.10 -8.68
N LEU A 136 27.90 14.39 -9.71
CA LEU A 136 28.75 13.68 -10.67
C LEU A 136 29.33 14.60 -11.74
N SER A 137 28.67 15.72 -12.07
CA SER A 137 29.17 16.76 -12.98
C SER A 137 30.32 17.58 -12.38
N ARG A 138 31.19 16.96 -11.58
CA ARG A 138 32.27 17.56 -10.78
C ARG A 138 33.47 18.03 -11.63
N GLY A 139 33.18 18.65 -12.78
CA GLY A 139 34.11 19.36 -13.65
C GLY A 139 33.87 20.86 -13.56
N GLU A 140 34.66 21.50 -12.69
CA GLU A 140 35.02 22.94 -12.59
C GLU A 140 33.97 24.05 -12.42
N GLU A 141 32.69 23.90 -12.75
CA GLU A 141 31.73 25.00 -12.50
C GLU A 141 30.84 24.73 -11.29
N VAL A 142 31.16 25.43 -10.20
CA VAL A 142 30.39 25.48 -8.93
C VAL A 142 28.90 25.80 -9.14
N GLU A 143 28.55 26.40 -10.29
CA GLU A 143 27.18 26.75 -10.67
C GLU A 143 26.28 25.52 -10.87
N GLY A 144 26.82 24.41 -11.41
CA GLY A 144 26.04 23.20 -11.66
C GLY A 144 25.61 22.49 -10.38
N LEU A 145 26.46 22.53 -9.34
CA LEU A 145 26.17 21.91 -8.05
C LEU A 145 25.13 22.71 -7.26
N LEU A 146 25.17 24.04 -7.37
CA LEU A 146 24.19 24.92 -6.74
C LEU A 146 22.83 24.79 -7.42
N ALA A 147 22.79 24.71 -8.76
CA ALA A 147 21.55 24.47 -9.52
C ALA A 147 20.91 23.12 -9.15
N GLY A 148 21.70 22.04 -9.10
CA GLY A 148 21.23 20.71 -8.71
C GLY A 148 20.69 20.65 -7.27
N LEU A 149 21.38 21.31 -6.34
CA LEU A 149 20.94 21.41 -4.94
C LEU A 149 19.64 22.21 -4.81
N VAL A 150 19.52 23.33 -5.51
CA VAL A 150 18.32 24.19 -5.46
C VAL A 150 17.12 23.47 -6.05
N ILE A 151 17.27 22.78 -7.20
CA ILE A 151 16.17 22.03 -7.81
C ILE A 151 15.75 20.85 -6.91
N GLY A 152 16.72 20.08 -6.41
CA GLY A 152 16.46 18.96 -5.49
C GLY A 152 15.80 19.41 -4.19
N ALA A 153 16.27 20.52 -3.61
CA ALA A 153 15.69 21.12 -2.41
C ALA A 153 14.29 21.68 -2.69
N CYS A 154 14.07 22.39 -3.80
CA CYS A 154 12.74 22.89 -4.15
C CYS A 154 11.73 21.77 -4.34
N VAL A 155 12.07 20.70 -5.08
CA VAL A 155 11.16 19.56 -5.30
C VAL A 155 10.92 18.76 -4.02
N GLY A 156 11.97 18.49 -3.24
CA GLY A 156 11.85 17.81 -1.96
C GLY A 156 11.07 18.61 -0.92
N PHE A 157 11.29 19.91 -0.86
CA PHE A 157 10.61 20.80 0.08
C PHE A 157 9.17 21.06 -0.34
N LEU A 158 8.85 21.14 -1.64
CA LEU A 158 7.45 21.23 -2.08
C LEU A 158 6.68 19.93 -1.79
N GLY A 159 7.32 18.77 -1.94
CA GLY A 159 6.74 17.48 -1.56
C GLY A 159 6.48 17.33 -0.06
N LEU A 160 7.30 17.98 0.77
CA LEU A 160 7.18 17.95 2.24
C LEU A 160 6.37 19.12 2.84
N ALA A 161 6.26 20.25 2.14
CA ALA A 161 5.53 21.44 2.57
C ALA A 161 4.05 21.44 2.17
N PHE A 162 3.63 20.50 1.32
CA PHE A 162 2.22 20.13 1.14
C PHE A 162 1.87 18.77 1.78
N PRO A 163 2.15 18.52 3.07
CA PRO A 163 1.65 17.34 3.76
C PRO A 163 0.19 17.63 4.15
N GLY A 164 -0.72 17.58 3.19
CA GLY A 164 -2.15 17.51 3.49
C GLY A 164 -3.00 18.67 2.99
N THR A 165 -3.66 18.41 1.86
CA THR A 165 -5.13 18.45 1.82
C THR A 165 -5.75 17.06 1.95
N THR A 166 -4.99 16.05 2.35
CA THR A 166 -5.57 14.89 3.04
C THR A 166 -5.86 15.31 4.48
N GLU A 167 -7.00 15.97 4.64
CA GLU A 167 -7.58 16.49 5.88
C GLU A 167 -7.31 15.60 7.10
N PRO A 168 -6.48 16.04 8.06
CA PRO A 168 -6.54 15.60 9.44
C PRO A 168 -7.37 16.63 10.21
N GLY A 169 -8.63 16.75 9.84
CA GLY A 169 -9.51 17.85 10.25
C GLY A 169 -10.89 17.40 10.74
N SER A 170 -10.95 16.46 11.68
CA SER A 170 -12.20 16.25 12.47
C SER A 170 -11.97 15.71 13.88
N ALA A 171 -10.79 15.91 14.47
CA ALA A 171 -10.53 15.55 15.86
C ALA A 171 -10.74 16.74 16.81
N ARG A 172 -11.96 17.30 16.85
CA ARG A 172 -12.51 17.98 18.04
C ARG A 172 -13.99 18.29 17.84
N GLY A 173 -14.84 17.46 18.46
CA GLY A 173 -16.23 17.84 18.69
C GLY A 173 -17.28 16.82 18.27
N SER A 174 -17.11 15.53 18.56
CA SER A 174 -18.28 14.71 18.91
C SER A 174 -17.88 13.32 19.41
N ALA A 175 -18.33 12.99 20.62
CA ALA A 175 -18.57 11.61 21.01
C ALA A 175 -19.79 11.00 20.28
N ALA A 176 -20.23 11.59 19.16
CA ALA A 176 -21.06 10.95 18.15
C ALA A 176 -20.14 10.17 17.21
N GLY A 177 -20.12 8.85 17.40
CA GLY A 177 -19.14 7.94 16.82
C GLY A 177 -18.91 8.12 15.32
N ASN A 178 -17.65 7.90 14.93
CA ASN A 178 -17.15 7.71 13.58
C ASN A 178 -17.95 6.60 12.86
N ARG A 179 -19.15 6.95 12.40
CA ARG A 179 -19.93 6.12 11.49
C ARG A 179 -19.26 6.29 10.15
N SER A 180 -18.39 5.34 9.80
CA SER A 180 -18.00 5.23 8.41
C SER A 180 -19.29 5.13 7.58
N PRO A 181 -19.40 5.76 6.41
CA PRO A 181 -20.61 5.70 5.59
C PRO A 181 -21.06 4.24 5.34
N ARG A 182 -20.11 3.31 5.31
CA ARG A 182 -20.37 1.86 5.26
C ARG A 182 -21.12 1.32 6.48
N THR A 183 -20.81 1.82 7.68
CA THR A 183 -21.51 1.46 8.92
C THR A 183 -22.96 1.94 8.93
N GLU A 184 -23.27 3.05 8.27
CA GLU A 184 -24.65 3.53 8.15
C GLU A 184 -25.48 2.62 7.23
N LEU A 185 -24.91 2.21 6.10
CA LEU A 185 -25.54 1.27 5.18
C LEU A 185 -25.75 -0.11 5.84
N GLU A 186 -24.75 -0.63 6.56
CA GLU A 186 -24.89 -1.90 7.32
C GLU A 186 -26.03 -1.82 8.34
N ARG A 187 -26.18 -0.70 9.06
CA ARG A 187 -27.28 -0.51 10.02
C ARG A 187 -28.64 -0.50 9.35
N GLU A 188 -28.73 0.09 8.16
CA GLU A 188 -29.98 0.16 7.41
C GLU A 188 -30.42 -1.23 6.94
N VAL A 189 -29.48 -2.06 6.43
CA VAL A 189 -29.75 -3.45 6.08
C VAL A 189 -30.25 -4.25 7.30
N LEU A 190 -29.61 -4.12 8.45
CA LEU A 190 -30.02 -4.80 9.68
C LEU A 190 -31.39 -4.31 10.19
N ARG A 191 -31.73 -3.03 9.97
CA ARG A 191 -33.05 -2.46 10.31
C ARG A 191 -34.15 -3.08 9.46
N VAL A 192 -33.92 -3.25 8.15
CA VAL A 192 -34.84 -3.93 7.24
C VAL A 192 -34.96 -5.41 7.63
N ALA A 193 -33.84 -6.10 7.85
CA ALA A 193 -33.83 -7.50 8.27
C ALA A 193 -34.62 -7.76 9.56
N ARG A 194 -34.52 -6.85 10.55
CA ARG A 194 -35.30 -6.94 11.78
C ARG A 194 -36.81 -6.75 11.55
N ARG A 195 -37.20 -5.88 10.62
CA ARG A 195 -38.61 -5.61 10.32
C ARG A 195 -39.27 -6.79 9.60
N GLU A 196 -38.55 -7.43 8.67
CA GLU A 196 -39.04 -8.55 7.87
C GLU A 196 -38.91 -9.93 8.58
N GLY A 197 -38.65 -9.94 9.89
CA GLY A 197 -38.58 -11.18 10.66
C GLY A 197 -37.34 -12.03 10.38
N GLY A 198 -36.22 -11.41 9.98
CA GLY A 198 -34.93 -12.08 9.84
C GLY A 198 -34.66 -12.76 8.50
N GLU A 199 -35.57 -12.69 7.53
CA GLU A 199 -35.35 -13.21 6.18
C GLU A 199 -35.50 -12.09 5.14
N VAL A 200 -34.43 -11.76 4.41
CA VAL A 200 -34.43 -10.64 3.45
C VAL A 200 -33.76 -11.00 2.13
N SER A 201 -34.27 -10.41 1.04
CA SER A 201 -33.65 -10.46 -0.29
C SER A 201 -32.99 -9.12 -0.64
N PRO A 202 -31.99 -9.09 -1.53
CA PRO A 202 -31.38 -7.83 -1.98
C PRO A 202 -32.40 -6.85 -2.58
N ALA A 203 -33.38 -7.37 -3.32
CA ALA A 203 -34.46 -6.57 -3.89
C ALA A 203 -35.34 -5.93 -2.80
N GLN A 204 -35.68 -6.69 -1.75
CA GLN A 204 -36.47 -6.17 -0.62
C GLN A 204 -35.71 -5.05 0.10
N VAL A 205 -34.42 -5.25 0.36
CA VAL A 205 -33.56 -4.24 0.99
C VAL A 205 -33.47 -2.99 0.13
N ALA A 206 -33.34 -3.10 -1.19
CA ALA A 206 -33.27 -1.95 -2.10
C ALA A 206 -34.59 -1.17 -2.20
N VAL A 207 -35.74 -1.83 -2.05
CA VAL A 207 -37.05 -1.15 -2.02
C VAL A 207 -37.26 -0.40 -0.71
N ASP A 208 -36.80 -1.00 0.39
CA ASP A 208 -37.04 -0.51 1.74
C ASP A 208 -35.97 0.45 2.27
N SER A 209 -34.86 0.59 1.55
CA SER A 209 -33.76 1.50 1.83
C SER A 209 -33.45 2.37 0.62
N SER A 210 -32.60 3.40 0.78
CA SER A 210 -32.16 4.26 -0.32
C SER A 210 -30.96 3.67 -1.09
N MET A 211 -30.79 2.34 -1.09
CA MET A 211 -29.62 1.65 -1.66
C MET A 211 -29.92 1.05 -3.02
N SER A 212 -28.89 0.95 -3.87
CA SER A 212 -29.00 0.16 -5.10
C SER A 212 -29.09 -1.34 -4.79
N ILE A 213 -29.67 -2.12 -5.70
CA ILE A 213 -29.75 -3.59 -5.56
C ILE A 213 -28.35 -4.22 -5.49
N ASP A 214 -27.39 -3.70 -6.27
CA ASP A 214 -26.02 -4.18 -6.30
C ASP A 214 -25.30 -3.92 -4.97
N ASP A 215 -25.47 -2.71 -4.39
CA ASP A 215 -24.90 -2.37 -3.08
C ASP A 215 -25.52 -3.20 -1.96
N ALA A 216 -26.84 -3.41 -2.00
CA ALA A 216 -27.54 -4.25 -1.03
C ALA A 216 -27.04 -5.70 -1.08
N SER A 217 -26.88 -6.26 -2.29
CA SER A 217 -26.31 -7.60 -2.47
C SER A 217 -24.89 -7.69 -1.92
N LEU A 218 -24.04 -6.70 -2.23
CA LEU A 218 -22.65 -6.66 -1.79
C LEU A 218 -22.54 -6.62 -0.25
N ILE A 219 -23.38 -5.83 0.42
CA ILE A 219 -23.38 -5.74 1.89
C ILE A 219 -23.91 -7.03 2.52
N LEU A 220 -24.98 -7.60 1.98
CA LEU A 220 -25.52 -8.87 2.47
C LEU A 220 -24.51 -10.01 2.34
N ASP A 221 -23.76 -10.07 1.24
CA ASP A 221 -22.66 -11.03 1.06
C ASP A 221 -21.55 -10.84 2.09
N GLN A 222 -21.16 -9.59 2.36
CA GLN A 222 -20.17 -9.29 3.39
C GLN A 222 -20.64 -9.66 4.80
N LEU A 223 -21.93 -9.49 5.10
CA LEU A 223 -22.51 -9.91 6.38
C LEU A 223 -22.55 -11.43 6.49
N ALA A 224 -22.80 -12.14 5.39
CA ALA A 224 -22.76 -13.60 5.33
C ALA A 224 -21.33 -14.14 5.53
N GLU A 225 -20.34 -13.54 4.86
CA GLU A 225 -18.92 -13.87 5.03
C GLU A 225 -18.44 -13.67 6.47
N ARG A 226 -18.96 -12.65 7.16
CA ARG A 226 -18.67 -12.37 8.57
C ARG A 226 -19.45 -13.27 9.54
N GLY A 227 -20.36 -14.11 9.04
CA GLY A 227 -21.13 -15.06 9.83
C GLY A 227 -22.39 -14.50 10.51
N PHE A 228 -22.82 -13.27 10.16
CA PHE A 228 -24.05 -12.68 10.74
C PHE A 228 -25.34 -13.23 10.12
N CYS A 229 -25.26 -13.74 8.89
CA CYS A 229 -26.39 -14.35 8.21
C CYS A 229 -25.93 -15.54 7.37
N ARG A 230 -26.88 -16.37 6.94
CA ARG A 230 -26.65 -17.44 5.96
C ARG A 230 -27.32 -17.07 4.65
N ARG A 231 -26.54 -17.15 3.56
CA ARG A 231 -27.05 -17.06 2.20
C ARG A 231 -27.70 -18.39 1.82
N ASP A 232 -28.92 -18.33 1.34
CA ASP A 232 -29.70 -19.47 0.86
C ASP A 232 -30.26 -19.14 -0.53
N VAL A 233 -30.36 -20.13 -1.41
CA VAL A 233 -30.90 -19.96 -2.75
C VAL A 233 -32.20 -20.75 -2.81
N ARG A 234 -33.31 -20.04 -2.94
CA ARG A 234 -34.62 -20.68 -3.06
C ARG A 234 -34.68 -21.49 -4.36
N PRO A 235 -35.56 -22.52 -4.44
CA PRO A 235 -35.77 -23.28 -5.68
C PRO A 235 -36.19 -22.42 -6.89
N SER A 236 -36.72 -21.22 -6.65
CA SER A 236 -37.03 -20.22 -7.68
C SER A 236 -35.79 -19.54 -8.29
N GLY A 237 -34.59 -19.80 -7.76
CA GLY A 237 -33.34 -19.12 -8.12
C GLY A 237 -33.12 -17.79 -7.39
N ALA A 238 -34.07 -17.34 -6.56
CA ALA A 238 -33.92 -16.12 -5.78
C ALA A 238 -32.93 -16.35 -4.61
N THR A 239 -31.94 -15.46 -4.48
CA THR A 239 -31.03 -15.46 -3.33
C THR A 239 -31.68 -14.75 -2.15
N VAL A 240 -31.66 -15.40 -0.98
CA VAL A 240 -32.24 -14.89 0.26
C VAL A 240 -31.23 -15.06 1.40
N TYR A 241 -31.24 -14.11 2.34
CA TYR A 241 -30.33 -14.10 3.48
C TYR A 241 -31.13 -14.24 4.76
N ARG A 242 -30.77 -15.25 5.57
CA ARG A 242 -31.40 -15.52 6.86
C ARG A 242 -30.51 -15.10 8.02
N PHE A 243 -31.03 -14.25 8.89
CA PHE A 243 -30.41 -13.74 10.10
C PHE A 243 -30.93 -14.55 11.29
N PRO A 244 -30.15 -15.51 11.84
CA PRO A 244 -30.60 -16.40 12.91
C PRO A 244 -31.02 -15.63 14.16
N ASP A 245 -30.39 -14.49 14.44
CA ASP A 245 -30.65 -13.66 15.62
C ASP A 245 -32.04 -12.99 15.61
N PHE A 246 -32.67 -12.87 14.43
CA PHE A 246 -33.99 -12.26 14.29
C PHE A 246 -35.11 -13.29 14.06
N LEU A 247 -34.77 -14.55 13.78
CA LEU A 247 -35.73 -15.63 13.53
C LEU A 247 -36.30 -16.25 14.81
N SER A 248 -35.66 -16.02 15.95
CA SER A 248 -36.03 -16.56 17.27
C SER A 248 -36.87 -15.60 18.13
N GLY A 249 -37.45 -14.57 17.51
CA GLY A 249 -38.27 -13.53 18.16
C GLY A 249 -39.75 -13.87 18.28
#